data_AF-A0A967M904-F1
#
_entry.id   AF-A0A967M904-F1
#
_cell.length_a   1.000
_cell.length_b   1.000
_cell.length_c   1.000
_cell.angle_alpha   90.00
_cell.angle_beta   90.00
_cell.angle_gamma   90.00
#
_symmetry.space_group_name_H-M   'P 1'
#
loop_
_entity.id
_entity.type
_entity.pdbx_description
1 polymer ?
#
loop_
_entity_poly.entity_id
_entity_poly.type
_entity_poly.pdbx_seq_one_letter_code
_entity_poly.pdbx_strand_id
1 'polypeptide(L)' 'MAAVGARPVVFGEVLFDQFEDGDAVLGGAPFNVAWHLQGLGLRPFFASRIGEDRLGERVRE' A
#
# COMPACT_ATOMS: atom_id res chain seq x y z
N MET A 1 9.84 30.85 5.66
CA MET A 1 10.30 29.53 5.17
C MET A 1 9.12 28.59 5.22
N ALA A 2 8.65 28.07 4.08
CA ALA A 2 7.63 27.02 4.10
C ALA A 2 8.22 25.82 4.83
N ALA A 3 7.53 25.33 5.87
CA ALA A 3 7.93 24.10 6.52
C ALA A 3 8.00 23.02 5.44
N VAL A 4 9.15 22.38 5.29
CA VAL A 4 9.24 21.13 4.53
C VAL A 4 8.36 20.15 5.29
N GLY A 5 7.13 19.95 4.81
CA GLY A 5 6.22 18.97 5.38
C GLY A 5 6.89 17.61 5.28
N ALA A 6 7.07 16.94 6.43
CA ALA A 6 7.66 15.61 6.45
C ALA A 6 6.83 14.68 5.57
N ARG A 7 7.48 13.98 4.62
CA ARG A 7 6.83 12.97 3.80
C ARG A 7 6.86 11.64 4.58
N PRO A 8 5.71 11.05 4.94
CA PRO A 8 5.71 9.74 5.59
C PRO A 8 6.35 8.70 4.67
N VAL A 9 7.22 7.85 5.21
CA VAL A 9 7.77 6.70 4.52
C VAL A 9 7.19 5.46 5.17
N VAL A 10 6.57 4.59 4.37
CA VAL A 10 5.99 3.34 4.83
C VAL A 10 6.68 2.21 4.08
N PHE A 11 7.29 1.29 4.81
CA PHE A 11 8.03 0.16 4.26
C PHE A 11 7.40 -1.14 4.73
N GLY A 12 7.20 -2.08 3.80
CA GLY A 12 6.78 -3.44 4.12
C GLY A 12 5.84 -4.02 3.07
N GLU A 13 5.00 -4.97 3.46
CA GLU A 13 4.24 -5.79 2.53
C GLU A 13 3.01 -5.10 1.92
N VAL A 14 2.70 -5.53 0.70
CA VAL A 14 1.39 -5.49 0.07
C VAL A 14 1.05 -6.91 -0.34
N LEU A 15 -0.19 -7.33 -0.10
CA LEU A 15 -0.65 -8.69 -0.36
C LEU A 15 -2.13 -8.68 -0.77
N PHE A 16 -2.64 -9.85 -1.16
CA PHE A 16 -4.08 -10.05 -1.32
C PHE A 16 -4.63 -10.77 -0.10
N ASP A 17 -5.54 -10.13 0.62
CA ASP A 17 -6.37 -10.76 1.63
C ASP A 17 -7.46 -11.56 0.92
N GLN A 18 -7.51 -12.86 1.18
CA GLN A 18 -8.47 -13.81 0.58
C GLN A 18 -9.62 -14.02 1.55
N PHE A 19 -10.84 -13.66 1.15
CA PHE A 19 -12.04 -13.78 1.97
C PHE A 19 -12.81 -15.08 1.66
N GLU A 20 -13.68 -15.48 2.58
CA GLU A 20 -14.44 -16.75 2.48
C GLU A 20 -15.44 -16.77 1.32
N ASP A 21 -15.87 -15.60 0.85
CA ASP A 21 -16.73 -15.41 -0.32
C ASP A 21 -15.98 -15.55 -1.66
N GLY A 22 -14.65 -15.71 -1.60
CA GLY A 22 -13.77 -15.83 -2.77
C GLY A 22 -13.21 -14.50 -3.26
N ASP A 23 -13.54 -13.38 -2.61
CA ASP A 23 -12.98 -12.09 -2.97
C ASP A 23 -11.52 -11.98 -2.52
N ALA A 24 -10.70 -11.38 -3.38
CA ALA A 24 -9.28 -11.12 -3.15
C ALA A 24 -9.04 -9.61 -3.19
N VAL A 25 -8.84 -9.00 -2.03
CA VAL A 25 -8.70 -7.54 -1.89
C VAL A 25 -7.25 -7.19 -1.55
N LEU A 26 -6.75 -6.08 -2.08
CA LEU A 26 -5.44 -5.57 -1.68
C LEU A 26 -5.41 -5.22 -0.19
N GLY A 27 -4.38 -5.71 0.49
CA GLY A 27 -4.15 -5.55 1.91
C GLY A 27 -2.66 -5.55 2.26
N GLY A 28 -2.37 -5.81 3.54
CA GLY A 28 -1.05 -5.67 4.16
C GLY A 28 -1.00 -4.48 5.11
N ALA A 29 -0.46 -4.67 6.31
CA ALA A 29 -0.51 -3.62 7.34
C ALA A 29 0.22 -2.33 6.91
N PRO A 30 1.42 -2.40 6.29
CA PRO A 30 2.10 -1.24 5.71
C PRO A 30 1.32 -0.61 4.56
N PHE A 31 0.78 -1.42 3.64
CA PHE A 31 -0.07 -0.92 2.56
C PHE A 31 -1.28 -0.14 3.09
N ASN A 32 -1.99 -0.69 4.08
CA ASN A 32 -3.18 -0.08 4.68
C ASN A 32 -2.84 1.27 5.35
N VAL A 33 -1.70 1.37 6.03
CA VAL A 33 -1.23 2.65 6.60
C VAL A 33 -0.97 3.67 5.48
N ALA A 34 -0.25 3.30 4.42
CA ALA A 34 0.01 4.20 3.30
C ALA A 34 -1.29 4.66 2.62
N TRP A 35 -2.23 3.72 2.41
CA TRP A 35 -3.55 3.99 1.84
C TRP A 35 -4.34 5.02 2.67
N HIS A 36 -4.43 4.83 3.99
CA HIS A 36 -5.15 5.75 4.85
C HIS A 36 -4.45 7.10 5.01
N LEU A 37 -3.11 7.15 5.05
CA LEU A 37 -2.37 8.42 5.03
C LEU A 37 -2.66 9.22 3.76
N GLN A 38 -2.73 8.56 2.60
CA GLN A 38 -3.13 9.19 1.35
C GLN A 38 -4.58 9.71 1.43
N GLY A 39 -5.52 8.92 1.97
CA GLY A 39 -6.91 9.34 2.19
C GLY A 39 -7.07 10.54 3.13
N LEU A 40 -6.13 10.73 4.05
CA LEU A 40 -6.04 11.88 4.96
C LEU A 40 -5.36 13.12 4.35
N GLY A 41 -5.03 13.09 3.06
CA GLY A 41 -4.43 14.23 2.34
C GLY A 41 -2.90 14.32 2.45
N LEU A 42 -2.24 13.32 3.03
CA LEU A 42 -0.78 13.21 3.03
C LEU A 42 -0.28 12.57 1.73
N ARG A 43 1.04 12.61 1.51
CA ARG A 43 1.68 12.03 0.31
C ARG A 43 2.71 10.97 0.70
N PRO A 44 2.31 9.83 1.27
CA PRO A 44 3.28 8.82 1.71
C PRO A 44 4.17 8.33 0.54
N PHE A 45 5.39 7.91 0.86
CA PHE A 45 6.21 7.08 0.00
C PHE A 45 6.08 5.64 0.49
N PHE A 46 5.43 4.80 -0.30
CA PHE A 46 5.27 3.38 0.01
C PHE A 46 6.35 2.57 -0.72
N ALA A 47 7.16 1.84 0.03
CA ALA A 47 8.21 0.98 -0.48
C ALA A 47 7.90 -0.47 -0.14
N SER A 48 7.71 -1.28 -1.18
CA SER A 48 7.35 -2.70 -1.06
C SER A 48 8.04 -3.52 -2.15
N ARG A 49 7.84 -4.83 -2.11
CA ARG A 49 8.22 -5.78 -3.16
C ARG A 49 7.06 -6.73 -3.41
N ILE A 50 6.78 -6.96 -4.68
CA ILE A 50 5.78 -7.91 -5.16
C ILE A 50 6.46 -9.10 -5.83
N GLY A 51 5.76 -10.22 -5.93
CA GLY A 51 6.18 -11.38 -6.73
C GLY A 51 6.19 -11.08 -8.23
N GLU A 52 7.00 -11.83 -8.98
CA GLU A 52 6.94 -11.86 -10.44
C GLU A 52 5.91 -12.92 -10.88
N ASP A 53 4.64 -12.67 -10.54
CA ASP A 53 3.51 -13.55 -10.79
C ASP A 53 2.23 -12.76 -11.07
N ARG A 54 1.15 -13.46 -11.42
CA ARG A 54 -0.15 -12.86 -11.76
C ARG A 54 -0.73 -11.99 -10.63
N LEU A 55 -0.48 -12.34 -9.36
CA LEU A 55 -0.96 -11.53 -8.25
C LEU A 55 -0.09 -10.27 -8.13
N GLY A 56 1.23 -10.39 -8.29
CA GLY A 56 2.11 -9.23 -8.36
C GLY A 56 1.73 -8.25 -9.46
N GLU A 57 1.39 -8.73 -10.65
CA GLU A 57 0.90 -7.89 -11.76
C GLU A 57 -0.35 -7.10 -11.36
N ARG A 58 -1.33 -7.75 -10.71
CA ARG A 58 -2.57 -7.11 -10.22
C ARG A 58 -2.35 -6.02 -9.17
N VAL A 59 -1.22 -5.99 -8.46
CA VAL A 59 -0.91 -4.89 -7.52
C VAL A 59 -0.67 -3.56 -8.25
N ARG A 60 -0.31 -3.60 -9.54
CA ARG A 60 0.06 -2.43 -10.34
C ARG A 60 -1.10 -1.85 -11.18
N GLU A 61 -2.24 -2.53 -11.20
CA GLU A 61 -3.47 -2.12 -11.92
C GLU A 61 -4.26 -1.08 -11.10
#